data_AF-A0A0F5VKN7-F1
#
_entry.id   AF-A0A0F5VKN7-F1
#
_cell.length_a   1.000
_cell.length_b   1.000
_cell.length_c   1.000
_cell.angle_alpha   90.00
_cell.angle_beta   90.00
_cell.angle_gamma   90.00
#
_symmetry.space_group_name_H-M   'P 1'
#
loop_
_entity.id
_entity.type
_entity.pdbx_description
1 polymer ?
#
loop_
_entity_poly.entity_id
_entity_poly.type
_entity_poly.pdbx_seq_one_letter_code
_entity_poly.pdbx_strand_id
1 'polypeptide(L)'
;AVGVSWPVGARWFRHAGGMPPISLAEPTGRYLTFEEREEIAILRAMSKGVREIARALGRDPETISRELRRNAATRGGKQEYRATVAQWKAQQAAKRPKTAKLTGDDRLREYVQDRLAGSVRRPDNT
;
A
#
# COMPACT_ATOMS: atom_id res chain seq x y z
N ALA A 1 14.27 -28.01 -6.09
CA ALA A 1 13.14 -28.23 -7.02
C ALA A 1 12.29 -29.37 -6.49
N VAL A 2 10.95 -29.32 -6.62
CA VAL A 2 10.00 -30.24 -5.94
C VAL A 2 9.69 -31.54 -6.74
N GLY A 3 10.54 -31.90 -7.71
CA GLY A 3 10.40 -33.18 -8.45
C GLY A 3 9.21 -33.30 -9.41
N VAL A 4 8.48 -32.21 -9.71
CA VAL A 4 7.32 -32.21 -10.63
C VAL A 4 7.58 -31.40 -11.89
N SER A 5 6.88 -31.75 -12.98
CA SER A 5 6.93 -30.99 -14.23
C SER A 5 6.30 -29.60 -14.07
N TRP A 6 6.80 -28.63 -14.84
CA TRP A 6 6.36 -27.23 -14.78
C TRP A 6 4.82 -27.06 -14.91
N PRO A 7 4.10 -27.78 -15.81
CA PRO A 7 2.65 -27.67 -15.91
C PRO A 7 1.91 -28.17 -14.66
N VAL A 8 2.43 -29.21 -14.00
CA VAL A 8 1.86 -29.75 -12.76
C VAL A 8 2.07 -28.79 -11.60
N GLY A 9 3.27 -28.21 -11.48
CA GLY A 9 3.56 -27.18 -10.48
C GLY A 9 2.66 -25.95 -10.64
N ALA A 10 2.47 -25.45 -11.87
CA ALA A 10 1.59 -24.33 -12.14
C ALA A 10 0.11 -24.63 -11.83
N ARG A 11 -0.34 -25.87 -12.07
CA ARG A 11 -1.70 -26.31 -11.73
C ARG A 11 -1.90 -26.40 -10.21
N TRP A 12 -0.95 -26.97 -9.48
CA TRP A 12 -0.98 -27.01 -8.01
C TRP A 12 -1.00 -25.61 -7.41
N PHE A 13 -0.19 -24.69 -7.93
CA PHE A 13 -0.17 -23.30 -7.48
C PHE A 13 -1.54 -22.62 -7.66
N ARG A 14 -2.21 -22.84 -8.81
CA ARG A 14 -3.58 -22.34 -9.03
C ARG A 14 -4.62 -23.01 -8.13
N HIS A 15 -4.53 -24.33 -7.93
CA HIS A 15 -5.42 -25.07 -7.02
C HIS A 15 -5.29 -24.61 -5.56
N ALA A 16 -4.09 -24.23 -5.15
CA ALA A 16 -3.81 -23.68 -3.82
C ALA A 16 -4.20 -22.19 -3.67
N GLY A 17 -4.87 -21.60 -4.67
CA GLY A 17 -5.36 -20.22 -4.65
C GLY A 17 -4.48 -19.19 -5.37
N GLY A 18 -3.24 -19.55 -5.73
CA GLY A 18 -2.31 -18.67 -6.43
C GLY A 18 -1.95 -17.39 -5.68
N MET A 19 -1.28 -16.45 -6.35
CA MET A 19 -1.02 -15.10 -5.86
C MET A 19 -1.71 -14.12 -6.81
N PRO A 20 -2.63 -13.26 -6.34
CA PRO A 20 -3.32 -12.32 -7.21
C PRO A 20 -2.29 -11.39 -7.88
N PRO A 21 -2.44 -11.04 -9.16
CA PRO A 21 -1.54 -10.11 -9.80
C PRO A 21 -1.55 -8.79 -9.02
N ILE A 22 -0.38 -8.32 -8.61
CA ILE A 22 -0.24 -7.01 -7.97
C ILE A 22 -0.44 -5.97 -9.07
N SER A 23 -1.52 -5.20 -8.97
CA SER A 23 -1.69 -4.04 -9.84
C SER A 23 -0.66 -2.98 -9.47
N LEU A 24 0.18 -2.62 -10.43
CA LEU A 24 1.12 -1.48 -10.33
C LEU A 24 0.49 -0.17 -10.82
N ALA A 25 -0.81 -0.18 -11.15
CA ALA A 25 -1.50 1.02 -11.61
C ALA A 25 -1.50 2.10 -10.54
N GLU A 26 -1.43 3.36 -10.98
CA GLU A 26 -1.48 4.48 -10.04
C GLU A 26 -2.84 4.54 -9.33
N PRO A 27 -2.87 5.01 -8.07
CA PRO A 27 -4.11 5.17 -7.33
C PRO A 27 -5.01 6.21 -8.02
N THR A 28 -6.16 5.79 -8.57
CA THR A 28 -7.16 6.68 -9.16
C THR A 28 -8.34 6.89 -8.23
N GLY A 29 -8.96 8.07 -8.29
CA GLY A 29 -10.18 8.37 -7.52
C GLY A 29 -9.89 8.80 -6.08
N ARG A 30 -9.94 7.88 -5.10
CA ARG A 30 -9.89 8.23 -3.66
C ARG A 30 -8.60 8.94 -3.23
N TYR A 31 -7.49 8.62 -3.88
CA TYR A 31 -6.17 9.14 -3.54
C TYR A 31 -5.69 10.16 -4.56
N LEU A 32 -4.79 11.04 -4.14
CA LEU A 32 -4.12 11.98 -5.03
C LEU A 32 -3.05 11.24 -5.85
N THR A 33 -3.12 11.42 -7.16
CA THR A 33 -2.14 11.00 -8.16
C THR A 33 -0.83 11.78 -8.01
N PHE A 34 0.22 11.37 -8.72
CA PHE A 34 1.47 12.13 -8.73
C PHE A 34 1.30 13.51 -9.40
N GLU A 35 0.58 13.56 -10.51
CA GLU A 35 0.28 14.80 -11.25
C GLU A 35 -0.45 15.82 -10.36
N GLU A 36 -1.48 15.39 -9.62
CA GLU A 36 -2.17 16.27 -8.67
C GLU A 36 -1.24 16.79 -7.57
N ARG A 37 -0.25 15.99 -7.13
CA ARG A 37 0.75 16.45 -6.13
C ARG A 37 1.72 17.46 -6.72
N GLU A 38 2.11 17.32 -7.98
CA GLU A 38 2.93 18.32 -8.69
C GLU A 38 2.18 19.65 -8.77
N GLU A 39 0.91 19.62 -9.16
CA GLU A 39 0.08 20.82 -9.27
C GLU A 39 -0.13 21.50 -7.90
N ILE A 40 -0.35 20.72 -6.83
CA ILE A 40 -0.36 21.26 -5.46
C ILE A 40 0.95 21.98 -5.13
N ALA A 41 2.10 21.43 -5.54
CA ALA A 41 3.41 22.03 -5.27
C ALA A 41 3.59 23.36 -6.00
N ILE A 42 3.22 23.42 -7.28
CA ILE A 42 3.25 24.66 -8.09
C ILE A 42 2.35 25.72 -7.47
N LEU A 43 1.08 25.39 -7.21
CA LEU A 43 0.13 26.35 -6.64
C LEU A 43 0.53 26.81 -5.23
N ARG A 44 1.15 25.95 -4.41
CA ARG A 44 1.71 26.37 -3.11
C ARG A 44 2.90 27.31 -3.26
N ALA A 45 3.77 27.09 -4.24
CA ALA A 45 4.87 28.01 -4.53
C ALA A 45 4.35 29.39 -4.97
N MET A 46 3.21 29.43 -5.66
CA MET A 46 2.47 30.65 -5.98
C MET A 46 1.68 31.25 -4.80
N SER A 47 1.88 30.74 -3.57
CA SER A 47 1.18 31.17 -2.35
C SER A 47 -0.35 31.02 -2.38
N LYS A 48 -0.88 30.11 -3.20
CA LYS A 48 -2.33 29.83 -3.23
C LYS A 48 -2.80 29.14 -1.95
N GLY A 49 -4.02 29.47 -1.55
CA GLY A 49 -4.67 28.90 -0.37
C GLY A 49 -5.25 27.51 -0.63
N VAL A 50 -5.48 26.73 0.45
CA VAL A 50 -6.01 25.35 0.36
C VAL A 50 -7.30 25.25 -0.46
N ARG A 51 -8.26 26.17 -0.25
CA ARG A 51 -9.55 26.19 -0.96
C ARG A 51 -9.41 26.56 -2.44
N GLU A 52 -8.37 27.30 -2.80
CA GLU A 52 -8.11 27.68 -4.19
C GLU A 52 -7.49 26.51 -4.94
N ILE A 53 -6.50 25.85 -4.34
CA ILE A 53 -5.90 24.61 -4.84
C ILE A 53 -6.96 23.53 -5.04
N ALA A 54 -7.84 23.36 -4.04
CA ALA A 54 -8.93 22.38 -4.10
C ALA A 54 -9.88 22.64 -5.29
N ARG A 55 -10.23 23.90 -5.54
CA ARG A 55 -11.07 24.28 -6.69
C ARG A 55 -10.37 24.04 -8.02
N ALA A 56 -9.07 24.37 -8.12
CA ALA A 56 -8.28 24.14 -9.33
C ALA A 56 -8.21 22.65 -9.70
N LEU A 57 -8.10 21.78 -8.69
CA LEU A 57 -8.00 20.32 -8.87
C LEU A 57 -9.34 19.59 -8.89
N GLY A 58 -10.47 20.27 -8.66
CA GLY A 58 -11.77 19.61 -8.50
C GLY A 58 -11.81 18.64 -7.30
N ARG A 59 -11.03 18.92 -6.25
CA ARG A 59 -10.91 18.10 -5.04
C ARG A 59 -11.55 18.76 -3.84
N ASP A 60 -11.85 17.95 -2.83
CA ASP A 60 -12.35 18.45 -1.56
C ASP A 60 -11.22 19.22 -0.80
N PRO A 61 -11.49 20.41 -0.24
CA PRO A 61 -10.50 21.17 0.52
C PRO A 61 -9.88 20.40 1.71
N GLU A 62 -10.62 19.48 2.32
CA GLU A 62 -10.11 18.63 3.39
C GLU A 62 -9.06 17.65 2.86
N THR A 63 -9.20 17.16 1.62
CA THR A 63 -8.20 16.30 0.98
C THR A 63 -6.88 17.04 0.82
N ILE A 64 -6.91 18.27 0.29
CA ILE A 64 -5.73 19.12 0.13
C ILE A 64 -5.13 19.49 1.50
N SER A 65 -5.97 19.85 2.48
CA SER A 65 -5.51 20.17 3.84
C SER A 65 -4.79 18.98 4.49
N ARG A 66 -5.39 17.79 4.40
CA ARG A 66 -4.84 16.54 4.95
C ARG A 66 -3.54 16.16 4.26
N GLU A 67 -3.48 16.31 2.94
CA GLU A 67 -2.27 16.09 2.14
C GLU A 67 -1.12 16.98 2.62
N LEU A 68 -1.32 18.30 2.62
CA LEU A 68 -0.28 19.25 3.03
C LEU A 68 0.19 19.01 4.48
N ARG A 69 -0.74 18.72 5.40
CA ARG A 69 -0.42 18.46 6.81
C ARG A 69 0.42 17.19 7.01
N ARG A 70 0.10 16.11 6.28
CA ARG A 70 0.75 14.80 6.49
C ARG A 70 2.05 14.65 5.70
N ASN A 71 2.10 15.25 4.51
CA ASN A 71 3.15 14.95 3.53
C ASN A 71 4.15 16.09 3.30
N ALA A 72 3.91 17.31 3.81
CA ALA A 72 4.94 18.35 3.81
C ALA A 72 6.24 17.84 4.48
N ALA A 73 7.37 18.18 3.90
CA ALA A 73 8.68 17.79 4.42
C ALA A 73 9.31 19.00 5.12
N THR A 74 9.94 18.77 6.27
CA THR A 74 10.77 19.79 6.89
C THR A 74 12.17 19.66 6.32
N ARG A 75 12.66 20.71 5.64
CA ARG A 75 14.05 20.82 5.20
C ARG A 75 14.63 22.12 5.74
N GLY A 76 15.75 22.04 6.45
CA GLY A 76 16.41 23.23 7.01
C GLY A 76 15.52 24.05 7.96
N GLY A 77 14.60 23.41 8.68
CA GLY A 77 13.69 24.06 9.62
C GLY A 77 12.44 24.70 9.00
N LYS A 78 12.30 24.72 7.66
CA LYS A 78 11.09 25.19 6.97
C LYS A 78 10.28 24.02 6.41
N GLN A 79 8.96 24.10 6.52
CA GLN A 79 8.04 23.17 5.86
C GLN A 79 7.93 23.54 4.38
N GLU A 80 8.51 22.71 3.52
CA GLU A 80 8.38 22.81 2.07
C GLU A 80 7.58 21.62 1.55
N TYR A 81 6.63 21.90 0.66
CA TYR A 81 5.86 20.85 0.01
C TYR A 81 6.55 20.46 -1.30
N ARG A 82 7.01 19.21 -1.40
CA ARG A 82 7.60 18.63 -2.62
C ARG A 82 6.80 17.40 -3.03
N ALA A 83 6.33 17.38 -4.28
CA ALA A 83 5.48 16.31 -4.80
C ALA A 83 6.13 14.93 -4.71
N THR A 84 7.41 14.82 -5.08
CA THR A 84 8.17 13.55 -5.02
C THR A 84 8.29 12.98 -3.61
N VAL A 85 8.54 13.84 -2.61
CA VAL A 85 8.62 13.43 -1.21
C VAL A 85 7.25 13.04 -0.68
N ALA A 86 6.22 13.81 -1.03
CA ALA A 86 4.85 13.52 -0.66
C ALA A 86 4.38 12.17 -1.22
N GLN A 87 4.70 11.88 -2.48
CA GLN A 87 4.43 10.61 -3.14
C GLN A 87 5.13 9.45 -2.45
N TRP A 88 6.43 9.59 -2.16
CA TRP A 88 7.18 8.57 -1.44
C TRP A 88 6.57 8.28 -0.06
N LYS A 89 6.22 9.31 0.71
CA LYS A 89 5.55 9.16 2.01
C LYS A 89 4.21 8.43 1.89
N ALA A 90 3.40 8.79 0.90
CA ALA A 90 2.13 8.14 0.62
C ALA A 90 2.32 6.65 0.29
N GLN A 91 3.31 6.31 -0.54
CA GLN A 91 3.64 4.93 -0.88
C GLN A 91 4.14 4.13 0.32
N GLN A 92 5.01 4.70 1.17
CA GLN A 92 5.46 4.01 2.39
C GLN A 92 4.30 3.75 3.35
N ALA A 93 3.39 4.72 3.53
CA ALA A 93 2.21 4.54 4.36
C ALA A 93 1.27 3.46 3.80
N ALA A 94 1.12 3.39 2.47
CA ALA A 94 0.28 2.40 1.79
C ALA A 94 0.80 0.96 1.97
N LYS A 95 2.12 0.76 2.09
CA LYS A 95 2.70 -0.58 2.35
C LYS A 95 2.17 -1.23 3.62
N ARG A 96 1.68 -0.42 4.58
CA ARG A 96 1.08 -0.85 5.85
C ARG A 96 1.72 -2.14 6.40
N PRO A 97 3.04 -2.15 6.67
CA PRO A 97 3.71 -3.36 7.13
C PRO A 97 3.15 -3.72 8.50
N LYS A 98 2.28 -4.73 8.54
CA LYS A 98 1.90 -5.41 9.77
C LYS A 98 2.81 -6.63 9.87
N THR A 99 3.39 -6.86 11.03
CA THR A 99 4.05 -8.13 11.33
C THR A 99 3.07 -9.25 10.96
N ALA A 100 3.49 -10.14 10.06
CA ALA A 100 2.65 -11.27 9.68
C ALA A 100 2.34 -12.08 10.94
N LYS A 101 1.08 -12.52 11.09
CA LYS A 101 0.64 -13.21 12.32
C LYS A 101 1.53 -14.39 12.68
N LEU A 102 1.98 -15.16 11.69
CA LEU A 102 2.85 -16.32 11.87
C LEU A 102 4.32 -15.96 12.21
N THR A 103 4.73 -14.73 11.93
CA THR A 103 6.06 -14.21 12.34
C THR A 103 6.03 -13.74 13.79
N GLY A 104 4.89 -13.23 14.27
CA GLY A 104 4.76 -12.72 15.64
C GLY A 104 4.20 -13.70 16.67
N ASP A 105 3.66 -14.85 16.24
CA ASP A 105 3.04 -15.85 17.09
C ASP A 105 3.61 -17.24 16.75
N ASP A 106 4.58 -17.69 17.55
CA ASP A 106 5.28 -18.96 17.36
C ASP A 106 4.34 -20.17 17.50
N ARG A 107 3.40 -20.11 18.44
CA ARG A 107 2.43 -21.18 18.69
C ARG A 107 1.46 -21.32 17.51
N LEU A 108 1.00 -20.20 16.96
CA LEU A 108 0.16 -20.21 15.77
C LEU A 108 0.94 -20.73 14.55
N ARG A 109 2.22 -20.36 14.42
CA ARG A 109 3.07 -20.85 13.33
C ARG A 109 3.22 -22.36 13.36
N GLU A 110 3.57 -22.93 14.52
CA GLU A 110 3.72 -24.38 14.72
C GLU A 110 2.41 -25.11 14.41
N TYR A 111 1.29 -24.63 14.95
CA TYR A 111 -0.04 -25.19 14.65
C TYR A 111 -0.37 -25.20 13.15
N VAL A 112 -0.08 -24.11 12.44
CA VAL A 112 -0.33 -24.02 10.99
C VAL A 112 0.59 -24.97 10.21
N GLN A 113 1.86 -25.10 10.62
CA GLN A 113 2.80 -26.04 10.01
C GLN A 113 2.36 -27.50 10.18
N ASP A 114 1.99 -27.90 11.40
CA ASP A 114 1.52 -29.25 11.70
C ASP A 114 0.23 -29.59 10.95
N ARG A 115 -0.67 -28.61 10.83
CA ARG A 115 -1.92 -28.79 10.08
C ARG A 115 -1.70 -28.94 8.58
N LEU A 116 -0.74 -28.19 8.01
CA LEU A 116 -0.37 -28.33 6.59
C LEU A 116 0.42 -29.62 6.33
N ALA A 117 1.20 -30.10 7.30
CA ALA A 117 1.89 -31.39 7.25
C ALA A 117 0.95 -32.59 7.41
N GLY A 118 -0.29 -32.36 7.85
CA GLY A 118 -1.29 -33.40 8.06
C GLY A 118 -1.22 -34.09 9.43
N SER A 119 -0.35 -33.63 10.33
CA SER A 119 -0.20 -34.12 11.71
C SER A 119 -1.39 -33.77 12.59
N VAL A 120 -2.09 -32.66 12.27
CA VAL A 120 -3.31 -32.22 12.96
C VAL A 120 -4.47 -32.23 11.96
N ARG A 121 -5.41 -33.15 12.14
CA ARG A 121 -6.68 -33.19 11.40
C ARG A 121 -7.81 -32.59 12.24
N ARG A 122 -8.71 -31.84 11.59
CA ARG A 122 -10.01 -31.55 12.21
C ARG A 122 -10.80 -32.85 12.35
N PRO A 123 -11.63 -32.99 13.40
CA PRO A 123 -12.53 -34.14 13.51
C PRO A 123 -13.49 -34.27 12.32
N ASP A 124 -13.72 -33.19 11.56
CA ASP A 124 -14.80 -33.11 10.56
C ASP A 124 -14.33 -33.31 9.10
N ASN A 125 -13.04 -33.61 8.87
CA ASN A 125 -12.46 -33.96 7.56
C ASN A 125 -12.81 -33.06 6.35
N THR A 126 -13.09 -31.77 6.59
CA THR A 126 -13.13 -30.69 5.58
C THR A 126 -12.03 -29.66 5.81
#